data_AF-A0A0R2MU38-F1
#
_entry.id   AF-A0A0R2MU38-F1
#
_cell.length_a   1.000
_cell.length_b   1.000
_cell.length_c   1.000
_cell.angle_alpha   90.00
_cell.angle_beta   90.00
_cell.angle_gamma   90.00
#
_symmetry.space_group_name_H-M   'P 1'
#
loop_
_entity.id
_entity.type
_entity.pdbx_description
1 polymer ?
#
loop_
_entity_poly.entity_id
_entity_poly.type
_entity_poly.pdbx_seq_one_letter_code
_entity_poly.pdbx_strand_id
1 'polypeptide(L)'
;MLSIAVASFVGLVGIGIGSQTNNVDAASKDNVITVNYVPNYGIAIWDSPEAGQHATGKYLQHGTSWKTFATQVVNGKTWYNLGGAQWIDSTYTIDGYAPIAQAPAHPDYTSQINTYPWGQCTYYVKMVAPWVGNYWGNGNQWGASAKKVGFKVDNQPAAGSVVSFASNQWVGGWQADPYYGHVAYVKSYNPANNTITITQGGMGFRTPTGPNTQVVSGASNFTYIHR
;
A
#
# COMPACT_ATOMS: atom_id res chain seq x y z
N MET A 1 9.04 54.83 -23.30
CA MET A 1 10.32 54.30 -23.80
C MET A 1 10.27 52.80 -23.52
N LEU A 2 10.01 51.94 -24.52
CA LEU A 2 11.01 51.33 -25.45
C LEU A 2 12.17 50.70 -24.66
N SER A 3 12.69 49.50 -24.88
CA SER A 3 12.34 48.26 -25.61
C SER A 3 13.53 47.32 -25.35
N ILE A 4 13.26 46.03 -25.16
CA ILE A 4 13.93 44.86 -25.79
C ILE A 4 15.48 44.80 -25.86
N ALA A 5 16.04 43.72 -25.30
CA ALA A 5 17.12 42.86 -25.85
C ALA A 5 17.09 41.55 -25.02
N VAL A 6 16.76 40.32 -25.48
CA VAL A 6 17.20 39.41 -26.58
C VAL A 6 18.64 38.89 -26.45
N ALA A 7 18.73 37.55 -26.66
CA ALA A 7 19.88 36.68 -26.94
C ALA A 7 20.27 35.78 -25.74
N SER A 8 20.50 34.46 -25.87
CA SER A 8 20.79 33.64 -27.06
C SER A 8 20.49 32.16 -26.78
N PHE A 9 20.05 31.43 -27.80
CA PHE A 9 20.11 29.96 -27.87
C PHE A 9 21.52 29.51 -28.27
N VAL A 10 22.08 28.51 -27.59
CA VAL A 10 23.01 27.52 -28.18
C VAL A 10 22.54 26.15 -27.71
N GLY A 11 22.25 25.26 -28.67
CA GLY A 11 21.78 23.91 -28.41
C GLY A 11 22.91 22.94 -28.08
N LEU A 12 22.54 21.85 -27.42
CA LEU A 12 23.16 20.55 -27.65
C LEU A 12 22.05 19.49 -27.63
N VAL A 13 21.91 18.78 -28.74
CA VAL A 13 21.09 17.58 -28.86
C VAL A 13 21.78 16.49 -28.04
N GLY A 14 21.24 16.20 -26.86
CA GLY A 14 21.54 14.97 -26.13
C GLY A 14 20.47 13.93 -26.46
N ILE A 15 20.81 12.95 -27.31
CA ILE A 15 20.02 11.72 -27.44
C ILE A 15 20.22 10.94 -26.13
N GLY A 16 19.34 11.18 -25.16
CA GLY A 16 19.23 10.42 -23.93
C GLY A 16 18.04 9.49 -24.02
N ILE A 17 18.29 8.25 -24.45
CA ILE A 17 17.36 7.13 -24.27
C ILE A 17 17.29 6.84 -22.77
N GLY A 18 16.19 7.22 -22.13
CA GLY A 18 15.97 7.03 -20.70
C GLY A 18 14.48 6.94 -20.40
N SER A 19 14.04 5.75 -20.02
CA SER A 19 12.66 5.37 -19.71
C SER A 19 11.98 6.33 -18.73
N GLN A 20 10.90 6.98 -19.17
CA GLN A 20 9.96 7.69 -18.30
C GLN A 20 8.80 6.72 -17.99
N THR A 21 8.85 6.07 -16.82
CA THR A 21 7.71 5.32 -16.29
C THR A 21 6.81 6.25 -15.49
N ASN A 22 5.52 6.15 -15.78
CA ASN A 22 4.44 7.04 -15.41
C ASN A 22 4.41 7.45 -13.93
N ASN A 23 4.32 8.76 -13.73
CA ASN A 23 3.99 9.44 -12.48
C ASN A 23 2.66 8.92 -11.91
N VAL A 24 2.67 8.49 -10.65
CA VAL A 24 1.52 8.64 -9.76
C VAL A 24 1.79 9.91 -8.95
N ASP A 25 0.85 10.85 -8.96
CA ASP A 25 0.96 12.09 -8.18
C ASP A 25 1.06 11.76 -6.69
N ALA A 26 2.30 11.64 -6.20
CA ALA A 26 2.59 11.61 -4.79
C ALA A 26 2.21 12.98 -4.22
N ALA A 27 1.33 13.01 -3.21
CA ALA A 27 1.06 14.21 -2.44
C ALA A 27 2.40 14.88 -2.10
N SER A 28 2.55 16.16 -2.50
CA SER A 28 3.80 16.93 -2.32
C SER A 28 4.34 16.69 -0.90
N LYS A 29 5.59 16.22 -0.86
CA LYS A 29 6.35 15.87 0.35
C LYS A 29 6.61 17.08 1.26
N ASP A 30 6.28 18.28 0.80
CA ASP A 30 6.89 19.52 1.28
C ASP A 30 6.49 19.93 2.70
N ASN A 31 5.57 19.22 3.38
CA ASN A 31 5.16 19.54 4.75
C ASN A 31 4.60 18.32 5.51
N VAL A 32 5.13 17.12 5.27
CA VAL A 32 4.73 15.93 6.04
C VAL A 32 5.94 15.44 6.81
N ILE A 33 5.73 15.08 8.07
CA ILE A 33 6.70 14.39 8.91
C ILE A 33 6.15 13.04 9.33
N THR A 34 7.02 12.15 9.78
CA THR A 34 6.59 10.89 10.40
C THR A 34 7.29 10.63 11.70
N VAL A 35 6.53 10.13 12.68
CA VAL A 35 7.05 9.81 14.02
C VAL A 35 7.97 8.59 13.95
N ASN A 36 9.25 8.80 14.21
CA ASN A 36 10.28 7.78 14.36
C ASN A 36 10.67 7.66 15.84
N TYR A 37 10.03 6.71 16.54
CA TYR A 37 10.16 6.49 17.98
C TYR A 37 10.16 4.97 18.27
N VAL A 38 10.11 4.57 19.54
CA VAL A 38 10.05 3.15 19.92
C VAL A 38 8.73 2.52 19.44
N PRO A 39 8.75 1.34 18.77
CA PRO A 39 7.53 0.63 18.37
C PRO A 39 6.59 0.38 19.55
N ASN A 40 5.28 0.58 19.33
CA ASN A 40 4.21 0.55 20.34
C ASN A 40 4.20 1.71 21.35
N TYR A 41 5.06 2.72 21.17
CA TYR A 41 5.02 3.96 21.92
C TYR A 41 4.73 5.14 21.00
N GLY A 42 4.40 6.29 21.61
CA GLY A 42 4.18 7.53 20.90
C GLY A 42 4.87 8.71 21.55
N ILE A 43 5.01 9.79 20.79
CA ILE A 43 5.58 11.05 21.27
C ILE A 43 4.48 11.97 21.76
N ALA A 44 4.75 12.73 22.84
CA ALA A 44 3.79 13.66 23.39
C ALA A 44 3.58 14.88 22.46
N ILE A 45 2.35 15.37 22.41
CA ILE A 45 2.00 16.67 21.81
C ILE A 45 2.02 17.73 22.91
N TRP A 46 2.71 18.83 22.66
CA TRP A 46 2.90 19.95 23.57
C TRP A 46 2.04 21.15 23.18
N ASP A 47 1.61 21.94 24.16
CA ASP A 47 0.83 23.16 23.92
C ASP A 47 1.69 24.32 23.37
N SER A 48 2.99 24.30 23.63
CA SER A 48 3.97 25.30 23.23
C SER A 48 5.34 24.67 22.96
N PRO A 49 6.19 25.24 22.08
CA PRO A 49 7.58 24.86 21.91
C PRO A 49 8.53 25.59 22.88
N GLU A 50 8.01 26.51 23.70
CA GLU A 50 8.77 27.37 24.62
C GLU A 50 8.96 26.77 26.02
N ALA A 51 9.94 27.29 26.76
CA ALA A 51 10.18 26.89 28.14
C ALA A 51 8.93 27.15 29.00
N GLY A 52 8.46 26.12 29.73
CA GLY A 52 7.19 26.15 30.46
C GLY A 52 6.03 25.46 29.73
N GLN A 53 6.28 24.83 28.59
CA GLN A 53 5.34 23.96 27.88
C GLN A 53 4.74 22.84 28.74
N HIS A 54 3.46 22.53 28.50
CA HIS A 54 2.74 21.43 29.11
C HIS A 54 2.35 20.39 28.05
N ALA A 55 2.40 19.12 28.43
CA ALA A 55 1.89 18.06 27.59
C ALA A 55 0.36 18.17 27.51
N THR A 56 -0.19 18.12 26.31
CA THR A 56 -1.65 18.16 26.07
C THR A 56 -2.36 16.87 26.51
N GLY A 57 -1.61 15.84 26.91
CA GLY A 57 -2.10 14.49 27.19
C GLY A 57 -2.34 13.63 25.94
N LYS A 58 -2.15 14.20 24.74
CA LYS A 58 -2.24 13.48 23.46
C LYS A 58 -0.88 13.00 23.00
N TYR A 59 -0.87 11.88 22.27
CA TYR A 59 0.34 11.25 21.75
C TYR A 59 0.20 10.89 20.28
N LEU A 60 1.32 10.95 19.55
CA LEU A 60 1.42 10.45 18.19
C LEU A 60 2.19 9.14 18.19
N GLN A 61 1.53 8.07 17.76
CA GLN A 61 2.13 6.74 17.71
C GLN A 61 3.28 6.67 16.72
N HIS A 62 4.29 5.85 17.01
CA HIS A 62 5.36 5.53 16.07
C HIS A 62 4.79 5.09 14.70
N GLY A 63 5.41 5.56 13.62
CA GLY A 63 5.04 5.24 12.24
C GLY A 63 3.89 6.08 11.68
N THR A 64 3.25 6.95 12.48
CA THR A 64 2.18 7.84 12.00
C THR A 64 2.74 9.09 11.33
N SER A 65 2.21 9.41 10.16
CA SER A 65 2.60 10.60 9.37
C SER A 65 1.63 11.75 9.59
N TRP A 66 2.16 12.97 9.71
CA TRP A 66 1.38 14.16 10.05
C TRP A 66 1.82 15.35 9.20
N LYS A 67 0.85 16.15 8.79
CA LYS A 67 1.11 17.41 8.10
C LYS A 67 1.58 18.46 9.11
N THR A 68 2.66 19.15 8.78
CA THR A 68 3.18 20.28 9.53
C THR A 68 2.67 21.59 8.94
N PHE A 69 2.37 22.56 9.79
CA PHE A 69 1.88 23.88 9.38
C PHE A 69 2.89 25.00 9.65
N ALA A 70 3.81 24.78 10.60
CA ALA A 70 4.90 25.70 10.90
C ALA A 70 6.08 24.95 11.53
N THR A 71 7.25 25.57 11.49
CA THR A 71 8.48 25.08 12.12
C THR A 71 9.06 26.20 12.98
N GLN A 72 9.46 25.89 14.21
CA GLN A 72 10.09 26.85 15.11
C GLN A 72 11.33 26.22 15.76
N VAL A 73 12.42 27.00 15.88
CA VAL A 73 13.62 26.58 16.58
C VAL A 73 13.66 27.29 17.93
N VAL A 74 13.62 26.52 19.02
CA VAL A 74 13.67 27.04 20.39
C VAL A 74 14.77 26.31 21.14
N ASN A 75 15.70 27.04 21.75
CA ASN A 75 16.85 26.49 22.49
C ASN A 75 17.67 25.45 21.70
N GLY A 76 17.87 25.67 20.40
CA GLY A 76 18.62 24.77 19.51
C GLY A 76 17.85 23.50 19.10
N LYS A 77 16.58 23.40 19.46
CA LYS A 77 15.70 22.27 19.14
C LYS A 77 14.63 22.71 18.16
N THR A 78 14.42 21.93 17.10
CA THR A 78 13.39 22.20 16.12
C THR A 78 12.06 21.58 16.58
N TRP A 79 10.98 22.34 16.42
CA TRP A 79 9.62 21.97 16.76
C TRP A 79 8.73 22.13 15.53
N TYR A 80 7.84 21.17 15.31
CA TYR A 80 6.83 21.23 14.26
C TYR A 80 5.44 21.49 14.84
N ASN A 81 4.71 22.42 14.22
CA ASN A 81 3.32 22.70 14.55
C ASN A 81 2.36 21.84 13.73
N LEU A 82 1.40 21.21 14.39
CA LEU A 82 0.38 20.35 13.79
C LEU A 82 -0.99 21.02 13.67
N GLY A 83 -1.05 22.33 13.89
CA GLY A 83 -2.26 23.14 13.96
C GLY A 83 -2.63 23.52 15.40
N GLY A 84 -2.91 24.80 15.64
CA GLY A 84 -3.25 25.32 16.97
C GLY A 84 -2.11 25.18 17.98
N ALA A 85 -2.45 24.98 19.26
CA ALA A 85 -1.51 24.73 20.35
C ALA A 85 -1.07 23.25 20.38
N GLN A 86 -0.49 22.77 19.27
CA GLN A 86 -0.02 21.39 19.12
C GLN A 86 1.36 21.37 18.47
N TRP A 87 2.36 21.08 19.29
CA TRP A 87 3.76 21.11 18.93
C TRP A 87 4.42 19.77 19.23
N ILE A 88 5.28 19.33 18.31
CA ILE A 88 6.07 18.10 18.49
C ILE A 88 7.55 18.37 18.26
N ASP A 89 8.37 17.62 18.98
CA ASP A 89 9.82 17.65 18.89
C ASP A 89 10.29 16.95 17.60
N SER A 90 11.06 17.66 16.76
CA SER A 90 11.58 17.12 15.51
C SER A 90 12.53 15.93 15.70
N THR A 91 13.15 15.80 16.89
CA THR A 91 14.15 14.76 17.20
C THR A 91 13.58 13.35 17.02
N TYR A 92 12.26 13.19 17.14
CA TYR A 92 11.56 11.92 16.98
C TYR A 92 10.78 11.85 15.67
N THR A 93 11.22 12.60 14.66
CA THR A 93 10.56 12.64 13.37
C THR A 93 11.55 12.50 12.23
N ILE A 94 11.05 12.05 11.08
CA ILE A 94 11.76 12.04 9.80
C ILE A 94 10.94 12.80 8.77
N ASP A 95 11.62 13.48 7.83
CA ASP A 95 10.97 14.25 6.78
C ASP A 95 10.25 13.35 5.77
N GLY A 96 9.02 13.73 5.46
CA GLY A 96 8.10 12.99 4.61
C GLY A 96 7.31 11.92 5.36
N TYR A 97 6.69 11.06 4.58
CA TYR A 97 6.08 9.83 5.09
C TYR A 97 7.20 8.89 5.55
N ALA A 98 7.00 8.13 6.62
CA ALA A 98 7.86 6.99 6.89
C ALA A 98 7.89 6.15 5.62
N PRO A 99 9.00 5.43 5.36
CA PRO A 99 8.88 4.23 4.59
C PRO A 99 7.72 3.48 5.23
N ILE A 100 6.59 3.36 4.51
CA ILE A 100 5.39 2.61 4.90
C ILE A 100 5.89 1.45 5.73
N ALA A 101 5.63 1.44 7.04
CA ALA A 101 6.24 0.49 7.96
C ALA A 101 6.09 -0.88 7.32
N GLN A 102 7.19 -1.38 6.75
CA GLN A 102 7.09 -2.48 5.82
C GLN A 102 6.73 -3.65 6.71
N ALA A 103 5.49 -4.16 6.56
CA ALA A 103 5.16 -5.48 7.07
C ALA A 103 6.34 -6.40 6.73
N PRO A 104 6.79 -7.27 7.65
CA PRO A 104 8.05 -8.01 7.52
C PRO A 104 8.27 -8.40 6.06
N ALA A 105 9.37 -7.92 5.46
CA ALA A 105 9.56 -7.93 4.02
C ALA A 105 9.28 -9.32 3.47
N HIS A 106 8.13 -9.46 2.81
CA HIS A 106 7.80 -10.69 2.15
C HIS A 106 8.61 -10.77 0.84
N PRO A 107 9.13 -11.95 0.42
CA PRO A 107 9.71 -12.15 -0.91
C PRO A 107 8.94 -11.50 -2.08
N ASP A 108 9.57 -10.63 -2.87
CA ASP A 108 8.93 -10.09 -4.08
C ASP A 108 9.29 -10.96 -5.29
N TYR A 109 8.27 -11.52 -5.95
CA TYR A 109 8.42 -12.39 -7.12
C TYR A 109 8.15 -11.68 -8.47
N THR A 110 8.13 -10.34 -8.49
CA THR A 110 7.76 -9.54 -9.67
C THR A 110 8.63 -9.82 -10.90
N SER A 111 9.90 -10.16 -10.71
CA SER A 111 10.83 -10.49 -11.81
C SER A 111 10.65 -11.91 -12.39
N GLN A 112 9.81 -12.74 -11.77
CA GLN A 112 9.59 -14.12 -12.22
C GLN A 112 8.52 -14.21 -13.31
N ILE A 113 8.82 -15.00 -14.34
CA ILE A 113 7.86 -15.38 -15.38
C ILE A 113 6.70 -16.17 -14.75
N ASN A 114 5.48 -15.94 -15.22
CA ASN A 114 4.28 -16.64 -14.77
C ASN A 114 4.32 -18.11 -15.21
N THR A 115 4.32 -19.04 -14.25
CA THR A 115 4.36 -20.49 -14.52
C THR A 115 2.99 -21.16 -14.42
N TYR A 116 1.94 -20.43 -14.07
CA TYR A 116 0.61 -21.01 -13.96
C TYR A 116 0.01 -21.27 -15.36
N PRO A 117 -0.83 -22.30 -15.52
CA PRO A 117 -1.42 -22.60 -16.82
C PRO A 117 -2.32 -21.47 -17.31
N TRP A 118 -2.19 -21.12 -18.59
CA TRP A 118 -2.99 -20.07 -19.21
C TRP A 118 -4.50 -20.30 -18.99
N GLY A 119 -5.23 -19.22 -18.71
CA GLY A 119 -6.68 -19.26 -18.50
C GLY A 119 -7.12 -19.74 -17.12
N GLN A 120 -6.20 -20.13 -16.23
CA GLN A 120 -6.51 -20.46 -14.84
C GLN A 120 -6.64 -19.21 -13.96
N CYS A 121 -7.38 -19.33 -12.84
CA CYS A 121 -7.52 -18.23 -11.87
C CYS A 121 -6.16 -17.77 -11.32
N THR A 122 -5.28 -18.73 -11.05
CA THR A 122 -3.90 -18.52 -10.59
C THR A 122 -3.04 -17.78 -11.62
N TYR A 123 -3.18 -18.11 -12.91
CA TYR A 123 -2.51 -17.40 -14.00
C TYR A 123 -2.91 -15.94 -14.06
N TYR A 124 -4.21 -15.65 -14.00
CA TYR A 124 -4.69 -14.29 -14.01
C TYR A 124 -4.17 -13.49 -12.80
N VAL A 125 -4.27 -14.06 -11.60
CA VAL A 125 -3.81 -13.36 -10.39
C VAL A 125 -2.31 -13.11 -10.42
N LYS A 126 -1.48 -14.08 -10.85
CA LYS A 126 -0.03 -13.86 -11.03
C LYS A 126 0.28 -12.77 -12.07
N MET A 127 -0.56 -12.60 -13.08
CA MET A 127 -0.39 -11.53 -14.07
C MET A 127 -0.68 -10.14 -13.49
N VAL A 128 -1.71 -9.98 -12.67
CA VAL A 128 -2.10 -8.66 -12.09
C VAL A 128 -1.44 -8.36 -10.74
N ALA A 129 -0.96 -9.38 -10.05
CA ALA A 129 -0.21 -9.30 -8.80
C ALA A 129 1.13 -10.03 -8.95
N PRO A 130 2.07 -9.49 -9.75
CA PRO A 130 3.31 -10.20 -10.12
C PRO A 130 4.21 -10.51 -8.92
N TRP A 131 4.01 -9.83 -7.79
CA TRP A 131 4.67 -10.08 -6.52
C TRP A 131 4.32 -11.43 -5.88
N VAL A 132 3.26 -12.13 -6.30
CA VAL A 132 2.92 -13.47 -5.79
C VAL A 132 3.87 -14.54 -6.34
N GLY A 133 4.12 -15.59 -5.58
CA GLY A 133 5.04 -16.65 -5.97
C GLY A 133 4.48 -17.60 -7.02
N ASN A 134 5.40 -18.22 -7.76
CA ASN A 134 5.10 -19.40 -8.55
C ASN A 134 4.99 -20.65 -7.65
N TYR A 135 4.37 -21.71 -8.18
CA TYR A 135 4.30 -23.03 -7.54
C TYR A 135 3.60 -23.08 -6.17
N TRP A 136 2.65 -22.17 -5.90
CA TRP A 136 1.82 -22.24 -4.69
C TRP A 136 0.66 -23.23 -4.78
N GLY A 137 0.50 -23.87 -5.94
CA GLY A 137 -0.54 -24.82 -6.22
C GLY A 137 -1.85 -24.16 -6.66
N ASN A 138 -2.95 -24.78 -6.27
CA ASN A 138 -4.31 -24.41 -6.64
C ASN A 138 -4.81 -23.20 -5.82
N GLY A 139 -5.92 -22.59 -6.23
CA GLY A 139 -6.45 -21.37 -5.60
C GLY A 139 -6.69 -21.49 -4.10
N ASN A 140 -7.17 -22.64 -3.62
CA ASN A 140 -7.34 -22.95 -2.19
C ASN A 140 -6.02 -23.16 -1.42
N GLN A 141 -4.90 -23.38 -2.09
CA GLN A 141 -3.60 -23.64 -1.45
C GLN A 141 -2.77 -22.37 -1.27
N TRP A 142 -3.09 -21.29 -2.00
CA TRP A 142 -2.29 -20.07 -2.02
C TRP A 142 -2.07 -19.45 -0.65
N GLY A 143 -3.10 -19.37 0.20
CA GLY A 143 -2.93 -18.84 1.55
C GLY A 143 -1.91 -19.61 2.38
N ALA A 144 -1.95 -20.95 2.35
CA ALA A 144 -1.02 -21.79 3.08
C ALA A 144 0.41 -21.73 2.50
N SER A 145 0.54 -21.75 1.16
CA SER A 145 1.82 -21.67 0.47
C SER A 145 2.51 -20.31 0.68
N ALA A 146 1.76 -19.22 0.59
CA ALA A 146 2.24 -17.87 0.84
C ALA A 146 2.73 -17.72 2.29
N LYS A 147 1.96 -18.20 3.27
CA LYS A 147 2.36 -18.15 4.69
C LYS A 147 3.68 -18.88 4.95
N LYS A 148 3.93 -20.01 4.28
CA LYS A 148 5.18 -20.78 4.41
C LYS A 148 6.42 -20.01 3.93
N VAL A 149 6.26 -19.10 2.97
CA VAL A 149 7.35 -18.26 2.45
C VAL A 149 7.42 -16.89 3.11
N GLY A 150 6.64 -16.67 4.17
CA GLY A 150 6.72 -15.48 5.03
C GLY A 150 5.68 -14.42 4.74
N PHE A 151 4.69 -14.67 3.86
CA PHE A 151 3.66 -13.66 3.60
C PHE A 151 2.82 -13.46 4.85
N LYS A 152 2.40 -12.22 5.07
CA LYS A 152 1.30 -11.96 5.98
C LYS A 152 0.03 -12.54 5.35
N VAL A 153 -0.54 -13.54 6.03
CA VAL A 153 -1.78 -14.22 5.64
C VAL A 153 -2.73 -14.23 6.81
N ASP A 154 -3.90 -13.62 6.63
CA ASP A 154 -4.93 -13.47 7.66
C ASP A 154 -6.33 -13.32 7.04
N ASN A 155 -7.31 -12.91 7.84
CA ASN A 155 -8.69 -12.66 7.43
C ASN A 155 -9.03 -11.16 7.35
N GLN A 156 -8.03 -10.30 7.18
CA GLN A 156 -8.22 -8.85 7.08
C GLN A 156 -8.32 -8.44 5.61
N PRO A 157 -9.49 -7.97 5.12
CA PRO A 157 -9.61 -7.55 3.73
C PRO A 157 -8.81 -6.27 3.48
N ALA A 158 -8.04 -6.25 2.39
CA ALA A 158 -7.28 -5.08 1.98
C ALA A 158 -7.24 -4.94 0.45
N ALA A 159 -7.37 -3.70 -0.05
CA ALA A 159 -7.08 -3.43 -1.45
C ALA A 159 -5.62 -3.77 -1.76
N GLY A 160 -5.35 -4.35 -2.93
CA GLY A 160 -4.01 -4.78 -3.30
C GLY A 160 -3.62 -6.17 -2.79
N SER A 161 -4.43 -6.79 -1.94
CA SER A 161 -4.23 -8.18 -1.50
C SER A 161 -4.74 -9.19 -2.53
N VAL A 162 -4.35 -10.45 -2.34
CA VAL A 162 -4.93 -11.60 -3.04
C VAL A 162 -5.83 -12.36 -2.10
N VAL A 163 -7.06 -12.63 -2.53
CA VAL A 163 -8.02 -13.44 -1.77
C VAL A 163 -7.97 -14.88 -2.26
N SER A 164 -7.77 -15.82 -1.34
CA SER A 164 -7.74 -17.27 -1.57
C SER A 164 -9.02 -17.88 -0.99
N PHE A 165 -9.77 -18.57 -1.84
CA PHE A 165 -11.03 -19.21 -1.50
C PHE A 165 -10.84 -20.72 -1.36
N ALA A 166 -11.33 -21.28 -0.25
CA ALA A 166 -11.32 -22.71 -0.01
C ALA A 166 -12.23 -23.46 -1.00
N SER A 167 -12.05 -24.78 -1.07
CA SER A 167 -12.95 -25.68 -1.80
C SER A 167 -14.41 -25.49 -1.37
N ASN A 168 -15.33 -25.44 -2.32
CA ASN A 168 -16.77 -25.22 -2.10
C ASN A 168 -17.14 -23.89 -1.39
N GLN A 169 -16.18 -22.98 -1.19
CA GLN A 169 -16.45 -21.70 -0.53
C GLN A 169 -17.31 -20.81 -1.44
N TRP A 170 -18.33 -20.18 -0.86
CA TRP A 170 -19.17 -19.23 -1.59
C TRP A 170 -18.37 -17.97 -1.96
N VAL A 171 -18.41 -17.62 -3.24
CA VAL A 171 -17.80 -16.42 -3.83
C VAL A 171 -18.95 -15.56 -4.37
N GLY A 172 -19.65 -14.89 -3.46
CA GLY A 172 -20.84 -14.10 -3.80
C GLY A 172 -21.98 -14.99 -4.28
N GLY A 173 -22.20 -15.07 -5.60
CA GLY A 173 -23.33 -15.79 -6.21
C GLY A 173 -23.02 -17.22 -6.71
N TRP A 174 -21.81 -17.72 -6.52
CA TRP A 174 -21.38 -19.04 -7.01
C TRP A 174 -20.39 -19.69 -6.04
N GLN A 175 -20.15 -20.99 -6.17
CA GLN A 175 -19.21 -21.73 -5.30
C GLN A 175 -17.87 -21.96 -6.01
N ALA A 176 -16.78 -21.71 -5.28
CA ALA A 176 -15.44 -22.07 -5.72
C ALA A 176 -15.34 -23.58 -6.00
N ASP A 177 -14.44 -23.95 -6.91
CA ASP A 177 -14.29 -25.34 -7.36
C ASP A 177 -14.12 -26.30 -6.17
N PRO A 178 -14.80 -27.46 -6.17
CA PRO A 178 -14.78 -28.40 -5.04
C PRO A 178 -13.40 -28.98 -4.73
N TYR A 179 -12.47 -29.00 -5.67
CA TYR A 179 -11.11 -29.55 -5.48
C TYR A 179 -10.04 -28.48 -5.48
N TYR A 180 -10.14 -27.49 -6.36
CA TYR A 180 -9.10 -26.49 -6.59
C TYR A 180 -9.34 -25.17 -5.85
N GLY A 181 -10.55 -24.96 -5.33
CA GLY A 181 -10.99 -23.68 -4.80
C GLY A 181 -10.86 -22.56 -5.83
N HIS A 182 -10.54 -21.36 -5.37
CA HIS A 182 -10.41 -20.20 -6.27
C HIS A 182 -9.45 -19.15 -5.72
N VAL A 183 -8.96 -18.26 -6.57
CA VAL A 183 -8.14 -17.11 -6.17
C VAL A 183 -8.48 -15.89 -7.02
N ALA A 184 -8.48 -14.71 -6.40
CA ALA A 184 -8.73 -13.44 -7.09
C ALA A 184 -7.90 -12.29 -6.51
N TYR A 185 -7.75 -11.21 -7.28
CA TYR A 185 -7.10 -9.98 -6.82
C TYR A 185 -8.12 -9.00 -6.25
N VAL A 186 -7.85 -8.42 -5.08
CA VAL A 186 -8.74 -7.46 -4.42
C VAL A 186 -8.44 -6.05 -4.93
N LYS A 187 -9.32 -5.49 -5.76
CA LYS A 187 -9.22 -4.11 -6.24
C LYS A 187 -9.54 -3.08 -5.15
N SER A 188 -10.54 -3.35 -4.33
CA SER A 188 -10.96 -2.46 -3.25
C SER A 188 -11.67 -3.21 -2.12
N TYR A 189 -11.65 -2.63 -0.93
CA TYR A 189 -12.41 -3.07 0.23
C TYR A 189 -13.27 -1.91 0.75
N ASN A 190 -14.56 -2.17 0.96
CA ASN A 190 -15.49 -1.25 1.60
C ASN A 190 -15.82 -1.78 3.01
N PRO A 191 -15.21 -1.22 4.08
CA PRO A 191 -15.43 -1.69 5.44
C PRO A 191 -16.84 -1.43 5.96
N ALA A 192 -17.52 -0.38 5.50
CA ALA A 192 -18.87 -0.06 5.96
C ALA A 192 -19.89 -1.14 5.57
N ASN A 193 -19.66 -1.82 4.44
CA ASN A 193 -20.55 -2.85 3.91
C ASN A 193 -19.96 -4.26 3.99
N ASN A 194 -18.74 -4.42 4.53
CA ASN A 194 -18.00 -5.67 4.54
C ASN A 194 -17.94 -6.33 3.13
N THR A 195 -17.66 -5.54 2.10
CA THR A 195 -17.58 -6.00 0.71
C THR A 195 -16.22 -5.73 0.10
N ILE A 196 -15.77 -6.65 -0.76
CA ILE A 196 -14.59 -6.47 -1.61
C ILE A 196 -15.01 -6.41 -3.07
N THR A 197 -14.33 -5.57 -3.86
CA THR A 197 -14.36 -5.68 -5.32
C THR A 197 -13.17 -6.51 -5.73
N ILE A 198 -13.41 -7.66 -6.35
CA ILE A 198 -12.37 -8.55 -6.87
C ILE A 198 -12.30 -8.46 -8.38
N THR A 199 -11.13 -8.77 -8.91
CA THR A 199 -10.94 -9.09 -10.32
C THR A 199 -10.30 -10.46 -10.46
N GLN A 200 -10.78 -11.25 -11.42
CA GLN A 200 -10.47 -12.68 -11.51
C GLN A 200 -10.43 -13.19 -12.95
N GLY A 201 -9.81 -14.36 -13.11
CA GLY A 201 -9.81 -15.17 -14.32
C GLY A 201 -10.14 -16.63 -13.98
N GLY A 202 -10.12 -17.51 -14.97
CA GLY A 202 -10.51 -18.91 -14.83
C GLY A 202 -11.36 -19.38 -16.02
N MET A 203 -11.22 -20.66 -16.38
CA MET A 203 -11.93 -21.25 -17.52
C MET A 203 -13.46 -21.24 -17.39
N GLY A 204 -13.99 -21.06 -16.17
CA GLY A 204 -15.43 -20.92 -15.92
C GLY A 204 -15.99 -19.51 -16.20
N PHE A 205 -15.16 -18.54 -16.58
CA PHE A 205 -15.59 -17.16 -16.86
C PHE A 205 -15.62 -16.85 -18.36
N ARG A 206 -16.39 -15.83 -18.73
CA ARG A 206 -16.50 -15.32 -20.11
C ARG A 206 -15.13 -14.97 -20.71
N THR A 207 -14.24 -14.39 -19.90
CA THR A 207 -12.87 -14.08 -20.28
C THR A 207 -11.91 -14.86 -19.38
N PRO A 208 -11.36 -16.01 -19.82
CA PRO A 208 -10.52 -16.85 -18.96
C PRO A 208 -9.29 -16.15 -18.38
N THR A 209 -8.70 -15.20 -19.11
CA THR A 209 -7.56 -14.39 -18.65
C THR A 209 -7.98 -13.07 -18.00
N GLY A 210 -9.26 -12.92 -17.64
CA GLY A 210 -9.79 -11.70 -17.02
C GLY A 210 -9.62 -10.42 -17.86
N PRO A 211 -9.86 -9.24 -17.25
CA PRO A 211 -10.45 -9.07 -15.93
C PRO A 211 -11.96 -9.39 -15.94
N ASN A 212 -12.39 -10.31 -15.08
CA ASN A 212 -13.81 -10.42 -14.70
C ASN A 212 -13.97 -9.75 -13.35
N THR A 213 -14.80 -8.72 -13.23
CA THR A 213 -14.95 -7.94 -12.00
C THR A 213 -16.24 -8.33 -11.27
N GLN A 214 -16.15 -8.51 -9.96
CA GLN A 214 -17.26 -8.92 -9.10
C GLN A 214 -17.16 -8.22 -7.75
N VAL A 215 -18.31 -7.84 -7.18
CA VAL A 215 -18.39 -7.46 -5.76
C VAL A 215 -18.77 -8.70 -4.95
N VAL A 216 -18.04 -8.95 -3.86
CA VAL A 216 -18.25 -10.08 -2.94
C VAL A 216 -18.52 -9.54 -1.55
N SER A 217 -19.58 -10.01 -0.92
CA SER A 217 -19.93 -9.70 0.47
C SER A 217 -19.31 -10.69 1.46
N GLY A 218 -19.31 -10.32 2.74
CA GLY A 218 -18.75 -11.16 3.80
C GLY A 218 -17.23 -11.23 3.73
N ALA A 219 -16.57 -10.12 3.37
CA ALA A 219 -15.13 -10.09 3.10
C ALA A 219 -14.30 -10.69 4.24
N SER A 220 -14.62 -10.39 5.50
CA SER A 220 -13.92 -10.96 6.67
C SER A 220 -13.96 -12.51 6.80
N ASN A 221 -14.73 -13.22 5.97
CA ASN A 221 -14.81 -14.69 5.97
C ASN A 221 -13.74 -15.35 5.08
N PHE A 222 -12.94 -14.58 4.35
CA PHE A 222 -11.98 -15.10 3.37
C PHE A 222 -10.54 -15.01 3.87
N THR A 223 -9.64 -15.72 3.21
CA THR A 223 -8.20 -15.68 3.49
C THR A 223 -7.53 -14.70 2.54
N TYR A 224 -6.73 -13.77 3.08
CA TYR A 224 -6.03 -12.73 2.32
C TYR A 224 -4.52 -12.89 2.44
N ILE A 225 -3.84 -12.73 1.32
CA ILE A 225 -2.38 -12.68 1.19
C ILE A 225 -2.02 -11.22 0.92
N HIS A 226 -1.27 -10.61 1.82
CA HIS A 226 -0.92 -9.20 1.77
C HIS A 226 0.45 -9.01 1.12
N ARG A 227 0.62 -7.92 0.36
CA ARG A 227 1.93 -7.51 -0.13
C ARG A 227 2.78 -6.90 0.99
#